data_AF-W9T5U3-F1
#
_entry.id   AF-W9T5U3-F1
#
_cell.length_a   1.000
_cell.length_b   1.000
_cell.length_c   1.000
_cell.angle_alpha   90.00
_cell.angle_beta   90.00
_cell.angle_gamma   90.00
#
_symmetry.space_group_name_H-M   'P 1'
#
loop_
_entity.id
_entity.type
_entity.pdbx_description
1 polymer ?
#
loop_
_entity_poly.entity_id
_entity_poly.type
_entity_poly.pdbx_seq_one_letter_code
_entity_poly.pdbx_strand_id
1 'polypeptide(L)'
;MLVHLNHRLVQMCLRLLRAEVWAQDDVKKLHRVTVRTLPDGSIEGPAVVVISRLVITGGNHHRLHEELTVSGGYLRDQSFRREEGVTRVQQWLDEAQPVTASDSLLDAIRVRFDRAQPAILQAVDARSKDRLKFLANTLQTRKQQEMDDIGTVLDELEKAIQSELKKDQQPEQLSLFTEDERTQLRRDTAALEARLARIPAERIQEVQAIETRYSKLDDRTFPVAVVFLVPESAMQGDAA
;
A
#
# COMPACT_ATOMS: atom_id res chain seq x y z
N MET A 1 20.55 4.84 16.29
CA MET A 1 19.84 5.98 15.67
C MET A 1 18.70 5.41 14.83
N LEU A 2 17.47 5.33 15.37
CA LEU A 2 16.31 4.86 14.61
C LEU A 2 15.80 6.01 13.75
N VAL A 3 16.01 5.91 12.45
CA VAL A 3 15.52 6.91 11.49
C VAL A 3 14.15 6.45 10.98
N HIS A 4 13.12 7.24 11.24
CA HIS A 4 11.74 6.97 10.84
C HIS A 4 11.59 6.95 9.29
N LEU A 5 10.68 6.13 8.73
CA LEU A 5 10.52 5.97 7.27
C LEU A 5 10.23 7.27 6.51
N ASN A 6 9.63 8.27 7.17
CA ASN A 6 9.36 9.59 6.58
C ASN A 6 10.56 10.55 6.61
N HIS A 7 11.70 10.13 7.15
CA HIS A 7 12.89 10.94 7.16
C HIS A 7 13.44 11.11 5.74
N ARG A 8 13.85 12.33 5.40
CA ARG A 8 14.23 12.74 4.04
C ARG A 8 15.33 11.86 3.42
N LEU A 9 16.32 11.43 4.21
CA LEU A 9 17.38 10.52 3.74
C LEU A 9 16.86 9.13 3.41
N VAL A 10 15.96 8.57 4.22
CA VAL A 10 15.32 7.27 3.96
C VAL A 10 14.46 7.36 2.71
N GLN A 11 13.70 8.44 2.54
CA GLN A 11 12.93 8.71 1.32
C GLN A 11 13.82 8.81 0.07
N MET A 12 14.99 9.44 0.18
CA MET A 12 15.96 9.52 -0.93
C MET A 12 16.58 8.15 -1.26
N CYS A 13 16.96 7.34 -0.26
CA CYS A 13 17.47 5.98 -0.46
C CYS A 13 16.39 5.06 -1.05
N LEU A 14 15.16 5.12 -0.54
CA LEU A 14 14.02 4.36 -1.06
C LEU A 14 13.65 4.78 -2.48
N ARG A 15 13.78 6.06 -2.83
CA ARG A 15 13.57 6.56 -4.19
C ARG A 15 14.59 5.98 -5.17
N LEU A 16 15.87 5.92 -4.77
CA LEU A 16 16.92 5.30 -5.59
C LEU A 16 16.70 3.78 -5.72
N LEU A 17 16.42 3.08 -4.63
CA LEU A 17 16.11 1.64 -4.66
C LEU A 17 14.87 1.34 -5.51
N ARG A 18 13.81 2.16 -5.41
CA ARG A 18 12.64 2.04 -6.28
C ARG A 18 13.03 2.30 -7.73
N ALA A 19 13.79 3.34 -8.04
CA ALA A 19 14.22 3.62 -9.41
C ALA A 19 14.97 2.41 -10.02
N GLU A 20 15.86 1.77 -9.27
CA GLU A 20 16.58 0.57 -9.70
C GLU A 20 15.66 -0.66 -9.88
N VAL A 21 14.60 -0.80 -9.08
CA VAL A 21 13.60 -1.87 -9.24
C VAL A 21 12.84 -1.72 -10.57
N TRP A 22 12.58 -0.49 -11.02
CA TRP A 22 11.77 -0.18 -12.23
C TRP A 22 12.61 0.22 -13.45
N ALA A 23 13.93 0.31 -13.34
CA ALA A 23 14.83 0.61 -14.45
C ALA A 23 14.77 -0.49 -15.53
N GLN A 24 14.96 -0.12 -16.79
CA GLN A 24 15.11 -1.08 -17.89
C GLN A 24 16.41 -1.88 -17.72
N ASP A 25 16.44 -3.11 -18.25
CA ASP A 25 17.53 -4.09 -18.00
C ASP A 25 18.94 -3.56 -18.32
N ASP A 26 19.07 -2.63 -19.27
CA ASP A 26 20.36 -2.06 -19.69
C ASP A 26 21.03 -1.10 -18.66
N VAL A 27 20.32 -0.71 -17.57
CA VAL A 27 20.84 0.23 -16.55
C VAL A 27 20.86 -0.37 -15.14
N LYS A 28 20.34 -1.59 -14.94
CA LYS A 28 20.17 -2.19 -13.61
C LYS A 28 21.52 -2.49 -12.94
N LYS A 29 21.78 -1.88 -11.79
CA LYS A 29 22.90 -2.24 -10.92
C LYS A 29 22.49 -3.20 -9.79
N LEU A 30 21.20 -3.51 -9.69
CA LEU A 30 20.63 -4.33 -8.62
C LEU A 30 20.16 -5.68 -9.15
N HIS A 31 20.77 -6.76 -8.68
CA HIS A 31 20.27 -8.10 -8.92
C HIS A 31 18.98 -8.32 -8.12
N ARG A 32 17.85 -8.54 -8.81
CA ARG A 32 16.52 -8.78 -8.21
C ARG A 32 16.30 -10.25 -7.85
N VAL A 33 17.33 -11.07 -8.01
CA VAL A 33 17.33 -12.52 -7.76
C VAL A 33 18.52 -12.84 -6.87
N THR A 34 18.30 -13.65 -5.84
CA THR A 34 19.36 -14.12 -4.95
C THR A 34 19.11 -15.56 -4.52
N VAL A 35 20.17 -16.27 -4.15
CA VAL A 35 20.11 -17.60 -3.53
C VAL A 35 20.59 -17.44 -2.10
N ARG A 36 19.84 -18.01 -1.16
CA ARG A 36 20.20 -18.08 0.25
C ARG A 36 20.06 -19.52 0.73
N THR A 37 20.79 -19.85 1.78
CA THR A 37 20.72 -21.18 2.39
C THR A 37 19.94 -21.15 3.70
N LEU A 38 19.34 -22.28 4.05
CA LEU A 38 18.70 -22.53 5.34
C LEU A 38 19.31 -23.80 5.94
N PRO A 39 19.40 -23.88 7.29
CA PRO A 39 19.82 -25.11 7.95
C PRO A 39 19.03 -26.32 7.48
N ASP A 40 19.71 -27.47 7.39
CA ASP A 40 19.05 -28.71 7.03
C ASP A 40 17.89 -29.03 8.00
N GLY A 41 16.74 -29.44 7.44
CA GLY A 41 15.51 -29.68 8.20
C GLY A 41 14.55 -28.49 8.30
N SER A 42 14.98 -27.25 8.02
CA SER A 42 14.08 -26.09 7.98
C SER A 42 13.12 -26.11 6.78
N ILE A 43 13.57 -26.68 5.66
CA ILE A 43 12.81 -26.87 4.42
C ILE A 43 13.07 -28.27 3.85
N GLU A 44 12.05 -28.89 3.25
CA GLU A 44 12.11 -30.25 2.69
C GLU A 44 12.90 -30.35 1.36
N GLY A 45 13.31 -29.21 0.81
CA GLY A 45 14.00 -29.11 -0.48
C GLY A 45 14.00 -27.67 -0.97
N PRO A 46 14.49 -27.40 -2.20
CA PRO A 46 14.57 -26.05 -2.73
C PRO A 46 13.21 -25.34 -2.70
N ALA A 47 13.20 -24.09 -2.28
CA ALA A 47 12.02 -23.24 -2.25
C ALA A 47 12.30 -21.91 -2.96
N VAL A 48 11.22 -21.26 -3.37
CA VAL A 48 11.28 -19.93 -3.97
C VAL A 48 10.33 -19.01 -3.23
N VAL A 49 10.81 -17.81 -2.92
CA VAL A 49 10.06 -16.75 -2.27
C VAL A 49 10.06 -15.54 -3.18
N VAL A 50 8.87 -15.06 -3.52
CA VAL A 50 8.65 -13.87 -4.32
C VAL A 50 8.17 -12.75 -3.40
N ILE A 51 8.92 -11.66 -3.40
CA ILE A 51 8.54 -10.41 -2.73
C ILE A 51 7.86 -9.55 -3.79
N SER A 52 6.62 -9.16 -3.52
CA SER A 52 5.80 -8.39 -4.46
C SER A 52 5.29 -7.10 -3.82
N ARG A 53 5.19 -6.06 -4.63
CA ARG A 53 4.47 -4.84 -4.26
C ARG A 53 3.00 -5.04 -4.58
N LEU A 54 2.16 -4.98 -3.55
CA LEU A 54 0.71 -4.96 -3.68
C LEU A 54 0.22 -3.52 -3.61
N VAL A 55 -0.53 -3.11 -4.61
CA VAL A 55 -1.22 -1.82 -4.65
C VAL A 55 -2.71 -2.10 -4.77
N ILE A 56 -3.51 -1.60 -3.82
CA ILE A 56 -4.97 -1.66 -3.91
C ILE A 56 -5.45 -0.29 -4.33
N THR A 57 -6.20 -0.28 -5.43
CA THR A 57 -6.84 0.92 -5.97
C THR A 57 -8.35 0.83 -5.82
N GLY A 58 -9.01 1.98 -5.62
CA GLY A 58 -10.45 2.12 -5.73
C GLY A 58 -10.83 2.97 -6.93
N GLY A 59 -12.02 3.59 -6.87
CA GLY A 59 -12.57 4.36 -7.97
C GLY A 59 -11.67 5.51 -8.41
N ASN A 60 -11.73 5.80 -9.70
CA ASN A 60 -10.84 6.74 -10.38
C ASN A 60 -9.34 6.44 -10.17
N HIS A 61 -8.99 5.17 -9.96
CA HIS A 61 -7.61 4.69 -9.72
C HIS A 61 -6.94 5.30 -8.47
N HIS A 62 -7.74 5.71 -7.48
CA HIS A 62 -7.19 6.18 -6.21
C HIS A 62 -6.48 5.05 -5.49
N ARG A 63 -5.22 5.26 -5.13
CA ARG A 63 -4.47 4.30 -4.32
C ARG A 63 -4.93 4.35 -2.88
N LEU A 64 -5.58 3.29 -2.42
CA LEU A 64 -6.12 3.16 -1.07
C LEU A 64 -5.15 2.46 -0.11
N HIS A 65 -4.33 1.55 -0.63
CA HIS A 65 -3.35 0.80 0.16
C HIS A 65 -2.15 0.40 -0.68
N GLU A 66 -0.98 0.34 -0.05
CA GLU A 66 0.25 -0.14 -0.65
C GLU A 66 1.05 -0.89 0.42
N GLU A 67 1.45 -2.12 0.11
CA GLU A 67 2.29 -2.93 0.99
C GLU A 67 3.24 -3.83 0.18
N LEU A 68 4.27 -4.34 0.85
CA LEU A 68 5.04 -5.47 0.33
C LEU A 68 4.43 -6.76 0.86
N THR A 69 4.16 -7.68 -0.05
CA THR A 69 3.69 -9.03 0.29
C THR A 69 4.76 -10.04 -0.07
N VAL A 70 4.79 -11.09 0.73
CA VAL A 70 5.65 -12.25 0.49
C VAL A 70 4.77 -13.44 0.18
N SER A 71 5.14 -14.17 -0.86
CA SER A 71 4.53 -15.43 -1.28
C SER A 71 5.63 -16.40 -1.65
N GLY A 72 5.53 -17.65 -1.26
CA GLY A 72 6.55 -18.63 -1.57
C GLY A 72 6.00 -20.04 -1.65
N GLY A 73 6.89 -20.96 -1.97
CA GLY A 73 6.57 -22.37 -2.04
C GLY A 73 7.76 -23.22 -2.44
N TYR A 74 7.57 -24.52 -2.41
CA TYR A 74 8.59 -25.51 -2.72
C TYR A 74 8.73 -25.69 -4.23
N LEU A 75 9.97 -25.63 -4.69
CA LEU A 75 10.38 -25.80 -6.07
C LEU A 75 10.86 -27.24 -6.28
N ARG A 76 9.89 -28.15 -6.45
CA ARG A 76 10.15 -29.57 -6.71
C ARG A 76 10.62 -29.77 -8.14
N ASP A 77 11.18 -30.93 -8.44
CA ASP A 77 11.78 -31.22 -9.75
C ASP A 77 10.80 -31.05 -10.93
N GLN A 78 9.51 -31.32 -10.69
CA GLN A 78 8.47 -31.31 -11.73
C GLN A 78 7.25 -30.45 -11.37
N SER A 79 7.22 -29.83 -10.19
CA SER A 79 6.05 -29.06 -9.76
C SER A 79 6.38 -27.99 -8.74
N PHE A 80 5.49 -27.02 -8.63
CA PHE A 80 5.52 -26.01 -7.58
C PHE A 80 4.40 -26.28 -6.58
N ARG A 81 4.74 -26.28 -5.30
CA ARG A 81 3.76 -26.36 -4.20
C ARG A 81 3.81 -25.05 -3.42
N ARG A 82 2.73 -24.26 -3.50
CA ARG A 82 2.56 -23.04 -2.69
C ARG A 82 2.61 -23.38 -1.20
N GLU A 83 3.31 -22.57 -0.42
CA GLU A 83 3.19 -22.53 1.04
C GLU A 83 2.11 -21.51 1.41
N GLU A 84 1.05 -21.96 2.08
CA GLU A 84 -0.08 -21.11 2.46
C GLU A 84 0.25 -20.25 3.68
N GLY A 85 1.12 -20.76 4.57
CA GLY A 85 1.52 -20.09 5.80
C GLY A 85 2.49 -18.93 5.55
N VAL A 86 1.98 -17.71 5.55
CA VAL A 86 2.79 -16.48 5.39
C VAL A 86 3.86 -16.36 6.47
N THR A 87 3.51 -16.68 7.71
CA THR A 87 4.45 -16.65 8.84
C THR A 87 5.64 -17.57 8.60
N ARG A 88 5.38 -18.75 8.02
CA ARG A 88 6.44 -19.70 7.68
C ARG A 88 7.34 -19.19 6.56
N VAL A 89 6.75 -18.60 5.51
CA VAL A 89 7.53 -17.98 4.43
C VAL A 89 8.37 -16.80 4.92
N GLN A 90 7.85 -16.01 5.86
CA GLN A 90 8.60 -14.92 6.48
C GLN A 90 9.75 -15.47 7.34
N GLN A 91 9.49 -16.49 8.15
CA GLN A 91 10.51 -17.17 8.96
C GLN A 91 11.66 -17.68 8.09
N TRP A 92 11.36 -18.27 6.92
CA TRP A 92 12.41 -18.65 5.98
C TRP A 92 13.30 -17.49 5.55
N LEU A 93 12.74 -16.32 5.25
CA LEU A 93 13.53 -15.15 4.85
C LEU A 93 14.38 -14.59 6.01
N ASP A 94 13.86 -14.67 7.23
CA ASP A 94 14.52 -14.15 8.43
C ASP A 94 15.68 -15.07 8.86
N GLU A 95 15.51 -16.38 8.76
CA GLU A 95 16.52 -17.38 9.13
C GLU A 95 17.58 -17.62 8.04
N ALA A 96 17.23 -17.42 6.77
CA ALA A 96 18.12 -17.74 5.66
C ALA A 96 19.42 -16.96 5.73
N GLN A 97 20.54 -17.56 5.31
CA GLN A 97 21.86 -16.93 5.30
C GLN A 97 22.32 -16.69 3.85
N PRO A 98 23.03 -15.57 3.59
CA PRO A 98 23.64 -15.34 2.28
C PRO A 98 24.59 -16.47 1.92
N VAL A 99 24.61 -16.88 0.66
CA VAL A 99 25.52 -17.92 0.21
C VAL A 99 25.97 -17.71 -1.23
N THR A 100 27.14 -18.21 -1.57
CA THR A 100 27.64 -18.28 -2.94
C THR A 100 27.25 -19.63 -3.53
N ALA A 101 26.28 -19.63 -4.43
CA ALA A 101 25.85 -20.82 -5.15
C ALA A 101 26.86 -21.18 -6.26
N SER A 102 27.07 -22.48 -6.51
CA SER A 102 27.79 -22.97 -7.69
C SER A 102 26.98 -22.74 -8.96
N ASP A 103 27.67 -22.67 -10.11
CA ASP A 103 27.01 -22.48 -11.41
C ASP A 103 26.03 -23.62 -11.73
N SER A 104 26.37 -24.87 -11.38
CA SER A 104 25.50 -26.03 -11.55
C SER A 104 24.21 -25.92 -10.74
N LEU A 105 24.28 -25.43 -9.48
CA LEU A 105 23.13 -25.18 -8.64
C LEU A 105 22.24 -24.08 -9.23
N LEU A 106 22.84 -23.00 -9.73
CA LEU A 106 22.11 -21.92 -10.40
C LEU A 106 21.38 -22.42 -11.66
N ASP A 107 22.03 -23.24 -12.48
CA ASP A 107 21.43 -23.85 -13.66
C ASP A 107 20.27 -24.79 -13.30
N ALA A 108 20.44 -25.61 -12.26
CA ALA A 108 19.39 -26.49 -11.77
C ALA A 108 18.16 -25.71 -11.27
N ILE A 109 18.38 -24.63 -10.51
CA ILE A 109 17.32 -23.74 -10.02
C ILE A 109 16.62 -23.06 -11.20
N ARG A 110 17.37 -22.58 -12.20
CA ARG A 110 16.83 -21.92 -13.39
C ARG A 110 15.88 -22.82 -14.16
N VAL A 111 16.30 -24.05 -14.46
CA VAL A 111 15.45 -25.03 -15.17
C VAL A 111 14.15 -25.32 -14.42
N ARG A 112 14.22 -25.46 -13.09
CA ARG A 112 13.03 -25.68 -12.26
C ARG A 112 12.13 -24.43 -12.23
N PHE A 113 12.72 -23.25 -12.12
CA PHE A 113 12.00 -21.98 -12.08
C PHE A 113 11.24 -21.74 -13.39
N ASP A 114 11.88 -21.93 -14.55
CA ASP A 114 11.25 -21.73 -15.86
C ASP A 114 10.01 -22.62 -16.04
N ARG A 115 10.06 -23.87 -15.54
CA ARG A 115 8.91 -24.79 -15.54
C ARG A 115 7.82 -24.38 -14.55
N ALA A 116 8.22 -23.87 -13.39
CA ALA A 116 7.31 -23.51 -12.30
C ALA A 116 6.74 -22.09 -12.42
N GLN A 117 7.28 -21.24 -13.30
CA GLN A 117 6.95 -19.82 -13.40
C GLN A 117 5.44 -19.52 -13.42
N PRO A 118 4.60 -20.21 -14.22
CA PRO A 118 3.16 -19.96 -14.21
C PRO A 118 2.51 -20.23 -12.84
N ALA A 119 2.93 -21.29 -12.16
CA ALA A 119 2.40 -21.66 -10.85
C ALA A 119 2.90 -20.70 -9.74
N ILE A 120 4.12 -20.19 -9.86
CA ILE A 120 4.67 -19.16 -8.97
C ILE A 120 3.85 -17.86 -9.12
N LEU A 121 3.56 -17.44 -10.36
CA LEU A 121 2.73 -16.26 -10.62
C LEU A 121 1.30 -16.43 -10.08
N GLN A 122 0.72 -17.62 -10.21
CA GLN A 122 -0.58 -17.92 -9.59
C GLN A 122 -0.54 -17.82 -8.07
N ALA A 123 0.55 -18.23 -7.41
CA ALA A 123 0.69 -18.07 -5.97
C ALA A 123 0.81 -16.60 -5.53
N VAL A 124 1.48 -15.77 -6.34
CA VAL A 124 1.56 -14.31 -6.12
C VAL A 124 0.17 -13.67 -6.25
N ASP A 125 -0.59 -14.01 -7.31
CA ASP A 125 -1.96 -13.53 -7.54
C ASP A 125 -2.93 -14.01 -6.46
N ALA A 126 -2.85 -15.28 -6.07
CA ALA A 126 -3.66 -15.79 -4.97
C ALA A 126 -3.35 -15.05 -3.66
N ARG A 127 -2.07 -14.73 -3.41
CA ARG A 127 -1.66 -13.95 -2.24
C ARG A 127 -2.24 -12.53 -2.24
N SER A 128 -2.29 -11.86 -3.39
CA SER A 128 -2.84 -10.51 -3.48
C SER A 128 -4.35 -10.49 -3.25
N LYS A 129 -5.07 -11.45 -3.82
CA LYS A 129 -6.51 -11.64 -3.59
C LYS A 129 -6.82 -11.95 -2.13
N ASP A 130 -6.02 -12.81 -1.50
CA ASP A 130 -6.15 -13.09 -0.07
C ASP A 130 -5.97 -11.81 0.76
N ARG A 131 -4.94 -11.01 0.45
CA ARG A 131 -4.70 -9.73 1.14
C ARG A 131 -5.80 -8.71 0.91
N LEU A 132 -6.35 -8.60 -0.30
CA LEU A 132 -7.49 -7.73 -0.59
C LEU A 132 -8.70 -8.11 0.28
N LYS A 133 -9.02 -9.41 0.42
CA LYS A 133 -10.12 -9.88 1.28
C LYS A 133 -9.91 -9.46 2.74
N PHE A 134 -8.70 -9.61 3.27
CA PHE A 134 -8.40 -9.18 4.64
C PHE A 134 -8.47 -7.66 4.81
N LEU A 135 -8.04 -6.90 3.81
CA LEU A 135 -8.03 -5.44 3.86
C LEU A 135 -9.41 -4.82 3.60
N ALA A 136 -10.34 -5.54 2.99
CA ALA A 136 -11.68 -5.04 2.67
C ALA A 136 -12.39 -4.43 3.89
N ASN A 137 -12.35 -5.10 5.05
CA ASN A 137 -12.94 -4.59 6.28
C ASN A 137 -12.23 -3.32 6.76
N THR A 138 -10.89 -3.29 6.75
CA THR A 138 -10.13 -2.10 7.14
C THR A 138 -10.41 -0.91 6.23
N LEU A 139 -10.52 -1.14 4.92
CA LEU A 139 -10.86 -0.11 3.94
C LEU A 139 -12.28 0.40 4.14
N GLN A 140 -13.22 -0.49 4.46
CA GLN A 140 -14.60 -0.10 4.78
C GLN A 140 -14.68 0.74 6.05
N THR A 141 -13.95 0.36 7.11
CA THR A 141 -13.86 1.17 8.34
C THR A 141 -13.24 2.54 8.06
N ARG A 142 -12.19 2.61 7.24
CA ARG A 142 -11.59 3.90 6.83
C ARG A 142 -12.55 4.75 6.02
N LYS A 143 -13.33 4.15 5.09
CA LYS A 143 -14.37 4.86 4.35
C LYS A 143 -15.38 5.51 5.31
N GLN A 144 -15.86 4.74 6.29
CA GLN A 144 -16.85 5.24 7.25
C GLN A 144 -16.26 6.36 8.10
N GLN A 145 -15.05 6.17 8.63
CA GLN A 145 -14.38 7.21 9.40
C GLN A 145 -14.22 8.50 8.59
N GLU A 146 -13.83 8.41 7.32
CA GLU A 146 -13.67 9.58 6.46
C GLU A 146 -15.01 10.31 6.21
N MET A 147 -16.11 9.56 6.08
CA MET A 147 -17.46 10.12 5.98
C MET A 147 -17.91 10.82 7.28
N ASP A 148 -17.59 10.23 8.43
CA ASP A 148 -17.93 10.79 9.74
C ASP A 148 -17.09 12.05 10.03
N ASP A 149 -15.80 12.02 9.68
CA ASP A 149 -14.88 13.14 9.82
C ASP A 149 -15.34 14.34 8.98
N ILE A 150 -15.67 14.14 7.70
CA ILE A 150 -16.17 15.23 6.85
C ILE A 150 -17.51 15.78 7.35
N GLY A 151 -18.38 14.90 7.86
CA GLY A 151 -19.64 15.30 8.49
C GLY A 151 -19.39 16.21 9.69
N THR A 152 -18.45 15.82 10.56
CA THR A 152 -18.06 16.60 11.75
C THR A 152 -17.50 17.97 11.37
N VAL A 153 -16.60 18.03 10.37
CA VAL A 153 -16.03 19.29 9.88
C VAL A 153 -17.11 20.24 9.34
N LEU A 154 -18.07 19.70 8.57
CA LEU A 154 -19.17 20.51 8.02
C LEU A 154 -20.17 20.95 9.11
N ASP A 155 -20.44 20.11 10.11
CA ASP A 155 -21.27 20.45 11.26
C ASP A 155 -20.63 21.56 12.12
N GLU A 156 -19.32 21.51 12.34
CA GLU A 156 -18.57 22.55 13.05
C GLU A 156 -18.57 23.86 12.27
N LEU A 157 -18.38 23.80 10.94
CA LEU A 157 -18.45 24.97 10.07
C LEU A 157 -19.85 25.61 10.10
N GLU A 158 -20.90 24.80 10.01
CA GLU A 158 -22.28 25.26 10.12
C GLU A 158 -22.55 25.97 11.45
N LYS A 159 -22.15 25.37 12.57
CA LYS A 159 -22.31 25.97 13.90
C LYS A 159 -21.53 27.28 14.04
N ALA A 160 -20.31 27.35 13.50
CA ALA A 160 -19.50 28.56 13.51
C ALA A 160 -20.19 29.70 12.73
N ILE A 161 -20.65 29.42 11.52
CA ILE A 161 -21.36 30.42 10.68
C ILE A 161 -22.65 30.88 11.37
N GLN A 162 -23.45 29.95 11.89
CA GLN A 162 -24.68 30.30 12.62
C GLN A 162 -24.39 31.15 13.87
N SER A 163 -23.28 30.90 14.57
CA SER A 163 -22.88 31.72 15.71
C SER A 163 -22.47 33.14 15.30
N GLU A 164 -21.74 33.30 14.20
CA GLU A 164 -21.36 34.63 13.69
C GLU A 164 -22.58 35.42 13.22
N LEU A 165 -23.47 34.79 12.45
CA LEU A 165 -24.72 35.42 12.01
C LEU A 165 -25.60 35.90 13.18
N LYS A 166 -25.60 35.17 14.31
CA LYS A 166 -26.31 35.58 15.52
C LYS A 166 -25.67 36.76 16.23
N LYS A 167 -24.34 36.90 16.19
CA LYS A 167 -23.62 38.07 16.75
C LYS A 167 -23.91 39.32 15.93
N ASP A 168 -23.91 39.20 14.60
CA ASP A 168 -24.20 40.31 13.69
C ASP A 168 -25.65 40.85 13.82
N GLN A 169 -26.58 40.02 14.30
CA GLN A 169 -27.97 40.41 14.56
C GLN A 169 -28.16 41.13 15.92
N GLN A 170 -27.14 41.22 16.78
CA GLN A 170 -27.25 41.91 18.05
C GLN A 170 -27.25 43.44 17.84
N PRO A 171 -28.19 44.19 18.43
CA PRO A 171 -28.43 45.60 18.11
C PRO A 171 -27.36 46.58 18.62
N GLU A 172 -26.30 46.12 19.28
CA GLU A 172 -25.45 46.99 20.11
C GLU A 172 -24.40 47.84 19.35
N GLN A 173 -24.14 47.59 18.05
CA GLN A 173 -23.06 48.29 17.32
C GLN A 173 -23.46 49.02 16.03
N LEU A 174 -24.68 48.85 15.52
CA LEU A 174 -25.10 49.44 14.24
C LEU A 174 -25.22 50.98 14.24
N SER A 175 -25.36 51.58 15.42
CA SER A 175 -25.41 53.04 15.61
C SER A 175 -24.03 53.72 15.55
N LEU A 176 -22.93 52.94 15.65
CA LEU A 176 -21.54 53.43 15.66
C LEU A 176 -20.85 53.33 14.28
N PHE A 177 -21.43 52.59 13.33
CA PHE A 177 -20.86 52.37 12.01
C PHE A 177 -21.22 53.46 10.99
N THR A 178 -20.26 53.76 10.12
CA THR A 178 -20.43 54.57 8.91
C THR A 178 -21.27 53.84 7.84
N GLU A 179 -21.79 54.56 6.85
CA GLU A 179 -22.58 53.96 5.74
C GLU A 179 -21.79 52.91 4.94
N ASP A 180 -20.48 53.11 4.77
CA ASP A 180 -19.60 52.15 4.09
C ASP A 180 -19.42 50.86 4.90
N GLU A 181 -19.22 50.98 6.21
CA GLU A 181 -19.11 49.84 7.14
C GLU A 181 -20.42 49.04 7.22
N ARG A 182 -21.58 49.71 7.20
CA ARG A 182 -22.89 49.04 7.13
C ARG A 182 -23.08 48.26 5.83
N THR A 183 -22.59 48.81 4.72
CA THR A 183 -22.66 48.13 3.42
C THR A 183 -21.75 46.91 3.38
N GLN A 184 -20.56 47.01 3.97
CA GLN A 184 -19.62 45.89 4.11
C GLN A 184 -20.22 44.79 4.99
N LEU A 185 -20.76 45.14 6.16
CA LEU A 185 -21.42 44.19 7.07
C LEU A 185 -22.54 43.42 6.36
N ARG A 186 -23.42 44.11 5.62
CA ARG A 186 -24.51 43.46 4.86
C ARG A 186 -23.98 42.47 3.82
N ARG A 187 -22.88 42.78 3.15
CA ARG A 187 -22.25 41.88 2.17
C ARG A 187 -21.67 40.65 2.86
N ASP A 188 -21.02 40.84 4.00
CA ASP A 188 -20.41 39.75 4.76
C ASP A 188 -21.49 38.81 5.33
N THR A 189 -22.57 39.35 5.90
CA THR A 189 -23.75 38.58 6.33
C THR A 189 -24.36 37.79 5.17
N ALA A 190 -24.57 38.44 4.01
CA ALA A 190 -25.11 37.76 2.82
C ALA A 190 -24.17 36.64 2.30
N ALA A 191 -22.85 36.83 2.39
CA ALA A 191 -21.87 35.82 2.03
C ALA A 191 -21.90 34.61 2.99
N LEU A 192 -22.05 34.87 4.30
CA LEU A 192 -22.20 33.84 5.33
C LEU A 192 -23.50 33.04 5.15
N GLU A 193 -24.62 33.71 4.90
CA GLU A 193 -25.90 33.04 4.58
C GLU A 193 -25.80 32.19 3.31
N ALA A 194 -25.17 32.72 2.26
CA ALA A 194 -24.95 31.98 1.02
C ALA A 194 -24.03 30.76 1.23
N ARG A 195 -23.01 30.86 2.09
CA ARG A 195 -22.16 29.71 2.45
C ARG A 195 -22.93 28.68 3.24
N LEU A 196 -23.70 29.09 4.25
CA LEU A 196 -24.55 28.22 5.06
C LEU A 196 -25.52 27.40 4.19
N ALA A 197 -26.15 28.05 3.21
CA ALA A 197 -27.07 27.39 2.27
C ALA A 197 -26.39 26.34 1.37
N ARG A 198 -25.06 26.41 1.15
CA ARG A 198 -24.31 25.46 0.32
C ARG A 198 -23.87 24.20 1.06
N ILE A 199 -23.70 24.27 2.39
CA ILE A 199 -23.16 23.16 3.21
C ILE A 199 -23.94 21.85 3.01
N PRO A 200 -25.29 21.82 2.95
CA PRO A 200 -26.01 20.57 2.74
C PRO A 200 -25.70 19.90 1.40
N ALA A 201 -25.58 20.68 0.32
CA ALA A 201 -25.26 20.17 -1.01
C ALA A 201 -23.80 19.67 -1.08
N GLU A 202 -22.87 20.42 -0.47
CA GLU A 202 -21.46 20.03 -0.33
C GLU A 202 -21.32 18.72 0.44
N ARG A 203 -22.05 18.54 1.54
CA ARG A 203 -22.07 17.29 2.31
C ARG A 203 -22.41 16.09 1.42
N ILE A 204 -23.44 16.22 0.59
CA ILE A 204 -23.85 15.15 -0.34
C ILE A 204 -22.73 14.88 -1.35
N GLN A 205 -22.13 15.93 -1.92
CA GLN A 205 -21.04 15.80 -2.90
C GLN A 205 -19.80 15.15 -2.31
N GLU A 206 -19.39 15.55 -1.11
CA GLU A 206 -18.22 14.99 -0.41
C GLU A 206 -18.43 13.52 -0.07
N VAL A 207 -19.61 13.16 0.47
CA VAL A 207 -19.95 11.76 0.74
C VAL A 207 -19.90 10.93 -0.55
N GLN A 208 -20.49 11.43 -1.65
CA GLN A 208 -20.44 10.74 -2.95
C GLN A 208 -19.00 10.61 -3.49
N ALA A 209 -18.15 11.62 -3.28
CA ALA A 209 -16.75 11.57 -3.69
C ALA A 209 -15.98 10.50 -2.91
N ILE A 210 -16.22 10.39 -1.60
CA ILE A 210 -15.65 9.33 -0.75
C ILE A 210 -16.16 7.96 -1.20
N GLU A 211 -17.47 7.79 -1.40
CA GLU A 211 -18.04 6.54 -1.89
C GLU A 211 -17.43 6.11 -3.24
N THR A 212 -17.27 7.06 -4.16
CA THR A 212 -16.64 6.83 -5.45
C THR A 212 -15.19 6.39 -5.25
N ARG A 213 -14.44 7.04 -4.37
CA ARG A 213 -13.03 6.72 -4.09
C ARG A 213 -12.83 5.28 -3.61
N TYR A 214 -13.73 4.77 -2.77
CA TYR A 214 -13.67 3.39 -2.25
C TYR A 214 -14.45 2.36 -3.10
N SER A 215 -15.07 2.78 -4.21
CA SER A 215 -15.75 1.88 -5.13
C SER A 215 -14.75 1.00 -5.92
N LYS A 216 -15.19 -0.16 -6.42
CA LYS A 216 -14.45 -1.04 -7.35
C LYS A 216 -12.99 -1.28 -6.93
N LEU A 217 -12.80 -1.93 -5.78
CA LEU A 217 -11.48 -2.31 -5.31
C LEU A 217 -10.80 -3.26 -6.30
N ASP A 218 -9.59 -2.92 -6.70
CA ASP A 218 -8.75 -3.68 -7.64
C ASP A 218 -7.37 -3.88 -7.04
N ASP A 219 -6.87 -5.12 -7.03
CA ASP A 219 -5.53 -5.46 -6.57
C ASP A 219 -4.55 -5.56 -7.73
N ARG A 220 -3.45 -4.82 -7.61
CA ARG A 220 -2.36 -4.83 -8.59
C ARG A 220 -1.07 -5.26 -7.93
N THR A 221 -0.53 -6.37 -8.41
CA THR A 221 0.65 -7.00 -7.82
C THR A 221 1.81 -6.98 -8.79
N PHE A 222 2.96 -6.55 -8.30
CA PHE A 222 4.18 -6.42 -9.08
C PHE A 222 5.30 -7.18 -8.38
N PRO A 223 5.76 -8.32 -8.92
CA PRO A 223 6.93 -9.00 -8.39
C PRO A 223 8.14 -8.05 -8.39
N VAL A 224 8.80 -7.91 -7.24
CA VAL A 224 9.95 -7.01 -7.04
C VAL A 224 11.24 -7.80 -6.90
N ALA A 225 11.25 -8.89 -6.14
CA ALA A 225 12.43 -9.72 -5.95
C ALA A 225 12.07 -11.20 -5.84
N VAL A 226 13.03 -12.06 -6.21
CA VAL A 226 12.94 -13.52 -6.08
C VAL A 226 14.11 -14.01 -5.24
N VAL A 227 13.81 -14.76 -4.19
CA VAL A 227 14.79 -15.37 -3.29
C VAL A 227 14.63 -16.88 -3.41
N PHE A 228 15.66 -17.54 -3.90
CA PHE A 228 15.74 -19.00 -3.86
C PHE A 228 16.34 -19.42 -2.52
N LEU A 229 15.75 -20.45 -1.93
CA LEU A 229 16.16 -21.02 -0.66
C LEU A 229 16.57 -22.46 -0.90
N VAL A 230 17.77 -22.81 -0.45
CA VAL A 230 18.31 -24.17 -0.58
C VAL A 230 18.75 -24.69 0.79
N PRO A 231 18.50 -25.98 1.11
CA PRO A 231 19.12 -26.60 2.27
C PRO A 231 20.65 -26.54 2.19
N GLU A 232 21.35 -26.47 3.32
CA GLU A 232 22.83 -26.48 3.36
C GLU A 232 23.41 -27.72 2.68
N SER A 233 22.77 -28.89 2.86
CA SER A 233 23.14 -30.14 2.19
C SER A 233 23.10 -30.06 0.66
N ALA A 234 22.20 -29.27 0.08
CA ALA A 234 22.09 -29.09 -1.36
C ALA A 234 23.25 -28.30 -1.97
N MET A 235 24.06 -27.63 -1.14
CA MET A 235 25.26 -26.90 -1.57
C MET A 235 26.48 -27.80 -1.72
N GLN A 236 26.47 -28.99 -1.12
CA GLN A 236 27.57 -29.95 -1.14
C GLN A 236 27.41 -31.02 -2.24
N GLY A 237 26.25 -31.06 -2.90
CA GLY A 237 25.83 -32.11 -3.82
C GLY A 237 26.46 -32.12 -5.22
N ASP A 238 27.51 -31.32 -5.49
CA ASP A 238 28.30 -31.40 -6.74
C ASP A 238 29.33 -32.56 -6.74
N ALA A 239 29.21 -33.52 -5.84
CA ALA A 239 30.06 -34.71 -5.78
C ALA A 239 29.24 -36.00 -5.71
N ALA A 240 28.59 -36.37 -6.81
CA ALA A 240 28.23 -37.76 -7.14
C ALA A 240 28.05 -37.92 -8.66
#